data_AF-A0A1X2I0Y8-F1
#
_entry.id   AF-A0A1X2I0Y8-F1
#
_cell.length_a   1.000
_cell.length_b   1.000
_cell.length_c   1.000
_cell.angle_alpha   90.00
_cell.angle_beta   90.00
_cell.angle_gamma   90.00
#
_symmetry.space_group_name_H-M   'P 1'
#
loop_
_entity.id
_entity.type
_entity.pdbx_description
1 polymer ?
#
loop_
_entity_poly.entity_id
_entity_poly.type
_entity_poly.pdbx_seq_one_letter_code
_entity_poly.pdbx_strand_id
1 'polypeptide(L)'
;MIQVCVMPGPVTPKDDGFWSFLEPLIEQIKTLATRGMDVHCSDGVIVHSKVRLMIATGDIVGLSVLCNHSGHMSKFGCRICLVEGISNGSNRGMYFEPTATNLSMPWRSHDSFLTGDRMQGLKKPSPLAELTGFVGPTSFGLDEMHMLGLGISRQLLSLLDGGKGSKKNHTRGDLYIGEKVAKIFFAMMEDSRSTIPAVFKGSFRQPYSTFTTRAVDYIDIVRYIIPSLFVPAYSNRSAMDALLSLVMIIQIAIQPVISNDLLDQMQDSLNTWNSFLMDQCNGEKLSINVFVPNQHYLNHLPLMIKKLGPPIGFSTRCLERTIGVYKSRLRSKRDPGVEAGNVMVEL
;
A
#
# COMPACT_ATOMS: atom_id res chain seq x y z
N MET A 1 7.54 22.52 4.00
CA MET A 1 6.39 21.64 3.71
C MET A 1 5.22 22.20 4.49
N ILE A 2 4.14 22.62 3.81
CA ILE A 2 2.92 23.04 4.50
C ILE A 2 2.19 21.76 4.91
N GLN A 3 1.92 21.59 6.21
CA GLN A 3 1.11 20.50 6.71
C GLN A 3 -0.27 21.03 7.08
N VAL A 4 -1.31 20.40 6.55
CA VAL A 4 -2.69 20.67 6.93
C VAL A 4 -3.20 19.43 7.64
N CYS A 5 -3.66 19.60 8.88
CA CYS A 5 -4.34 18.54 9.61
C CYS A 5 -5.83 18.88 9.69
N VAL A 6 -6.65 17.89 9.35
CA VAL A 6 -8.10 17.98 9.42
C VAL A 6 -8.59 17.01 10.47
N MET A 7 -9.29 17.52 11.49
CA MET A 7 -9.76 16.75 12.63
C MET A 7 -11.27 16.88 12.77
N PRO A 8 -12.05 15.95 12.19
CA PRO A 8 -13.49 16.12 12.06
C PRO A 8 -14.29 15.85 13.35
N GLY A 9 -13.62 15.71 14.49
CA GLY A 9 -14.24 15.41 15.79
C GLY A 9 -14.06 13.94 16.23
N PRO A 10 -14.72 13.52 17.32
CA PRO A 10 -14.52 12.20 17.93
C PRO A 10 -15.07 11.04 17.09
N VAL A 11 -15.94 11.32 16.11
CA VAL A 11 -16.54 10.34 15.22
C VAL A 11 -16.13 10.65 13.78
N THR A 12 -15.63 9.65 13.06
CA THR A 12 -15.29 9.81 11.65
C THR A 12 -16.53 10.18 10.85
N PRO A 13 -16.54 11.35 10.17
CA PRO A 13 -17.67 11.77 9.36
C PRO A 13 -17.79 10.84 8.14
N LYS A 14 -19.02 10.61 7.70
CA LYS A 14 -19.32 9.72 6.58
C LYS A 14 -19.73 10.53 5.36
N ASP A 15 -19.41 9.99 4.19
CA ASP A 15 -19.84 10.48 2.89
C ASP A 15 -19.64 12.00 2.73
N ASP A 16 -20.71 12.75 2.51
CA ASP A 16 -20.65 14.19 2.23
C ASP A 16 -20.13 14.98 3.45
N GLY A 17 -20.33 14.44 4.67
CA GLY A 17 -19.77 15.01 5.88
C GLY A 17 -18.25 14.87 5.97
N PHE A 18 -17.61 13.92 5.27
CA PHE A 18 -16.15 13.87 5.18
C PHE A 18 -15.64 14.98 4.25
N TRP A 19 -16.32 15.18 3.12
CA TRP A 19 -15.92 16.16 2.11
C TRP A 19 -16.12 17.59 2.57
N SER A 20 -17.10 17.89 3.44
CA SER A 20 -17.28 19.25 3.99
C SER A 20 -16.04 19.79 4.71
N PHE A 21 -15.20 18.92 5.29
CA PHE A 21 -13.94 19.32 5.91
C PHE A 21 -12.81 19.56 4.90
N LEU A 22 -12.87 18.93 3.72
CA LEU A 22 -11.85 19.08 2.67
C LEU A 22 -12.25 20.11 1.61
N GLU A 23 -13.53 20.49 1.54
CA GLU A 23 -14.08 21.42 0.56
C GLU A 23 -13.31 22.75 0.50
N PRO A 24 -12.98 23.42 1.63
CA PRO A 24 -12.18 24.66 1.56
C PRO A 24 -10.80 24.45 0.91
N LEU A 25 -10.16 23.31 1.16
CA LEU A 25 -8.86 22.99 0.57
C LEU A 25 -9.00 22.69 -0.94
N ILE A 26 -10.06 21.99 -1.34
CA ILE A 26 -10.36 21.69 -2.75
C ILE A 26 -10.58 22.99 -3.53
N GLU A 27 -11.39 23.92 -3.01
CA GLU A 27 -11.66 25.20 -3.66
C GLU A 27 -10.41 26.09 -3.75
N GLN A 28 -9.54 26.07 -2.75
CA GLN A 28 -8.22 26.71 -2.82
C GLN A 28 -7.34 26.08 -3.92
N ILE A 29 -7.29 24.75 -4.02
CA ILE A 29 -6.52 24.07 -5.08
C ILE A 29 -7.09 24.43 -6.46
N LYS A 30 -8.41 24.44 -6.65
CA LYS A 30 -9.05 24.88 -7.91
C LYS A 30 -8.66 26.32 -8.27
N THR A 31 -8.67 27.21 -7.28
CA THR A 31 -8.27 28.61 -7.46
C THR A 31 -6.79 28.73 -7.84
N LEU A 32 -5.89 28.03 -7.14
CA LEU A 32 -4.45 28.06 -7.41
C LEU A 32 -4.06 27.34 -8.71
N ALA A 33 -4.85 26.37 -9.17
CA ALA A 33 -4.64 25.71 -10.45
C ALA A 33 -4.99 26.61 -11.64
N THR A 34 -5.97 27.50 -11.45
CA THR A 34 -6.47 28.40 -12.50
C THR A 34 -5.75 29.75 -12.48
N ARG A 35 -5.83 30.45 -11.35
CA ARG A 35 -5.27 31.81 -11.14
C ARG A 35 -3.78 31.80 -10.83
N GLY A 36 -3.28 30.77 -10.15
CA GLY A 36 -1.89 30.72 -9.68
C GLY A 36 -1.65 31.55 -8.42
N MET A 37 -0.37 31.72 -8.08
CA MET A 37 0.14 32.55 -6.98
C MET A 37 1.50 33.14 -7.36
N ASP A 38 1.78 34.32 -6.82
CA ASP A 38 3.07 34.99 -6.97
C ASP A 38 3.94 34.67 -5.76
N VAL A 39 5.09 34.04 -6.02
CA VAL A 39 6.07 33.72 -4.98
C VAL A 39 7.17 34.76 -5.06
N HIS A 40 7.20 35.66 -4.07
CA HIS A 40 8.25 36.66 -3.93
C HIS A 40 9.47 36.02 -3.28
N CYS A 41 10.54 35.86 -4.05
CA CYS A 41 11.79 35.29 -3.59
C CYS A 41 12.68 36.34 -2.90
N SER A 42 13.59 35.88 -2.04
CA SER A 42 14.48 36.75 -1.25
C SER A 42 15.48 37.55 -2.09
N ASP A 43 15.74 37.10 -3.32
CA ASP A 43 16.58 37.78 -4.32
C ASP A 43 15.82 38.84 -5.14
N GLY A 44 14.55 39.11 -4.79
CA GLY A 44 13.70 40.07 -5.48
C GLY A 44 13.02 39.52 -6.74
N VAL A 45 13.27 38.26 -7.10
CA VAL A 45 12.59 37.60 -8.22
C VAL A 45 11.16 37.25 -7.83
N ILE A 46 10.21 37.48 -8.75
CA ILE A 46 8.82 37.04 -8.60
C ILE A 46 8.62 35.80 -9.47
N VAL A 47 8.24 34.68 -8.85
CA VAL A 47 7.94 33.43 -9.55
C VAL A 47 6.43 33.21 -9.58
N HIS A 48 5.85 33.28 -10.78
CA HIS A 48 4.45 32.96 -11.00
C HIS A 48 4.26 31.43 -11.03
N SER A 49 3.49 30.91 -10.08
CA SER A 49 3.33 29.46 -9.88
C SER A 49 1.86 29.04 -9.95
N LYS A 50 1.59 27.86 -10.52
CA LYS A 50 0.27 27.20 -10.43
C LYS A 50 0.39 25.94 -9.59
N VAL A 51 -0.62 25.69 -8.76
CA VAL A 51 -0.65 24.50 -7.89
C VAL A 51 -1.65 23.49 -8.46
N ARG A 52 -1.25 22.23 -8.54
CA ARG A 52 -2.13 21.13 -8.96
C ARG A 52 -1.96 19.96 -8.00
N LEU A 53 -3.05 19.23 -7.78
CA LEU A 53 -2.96 17.96 -7.07
C LEU A 53 -2.24 16.95 -7.97
N MET A 54 -1.05 16.52 -7.54
CA MET A 54 -0.29 15.50 -8.26
C MET A 54 -0.81 14.09 -7.95
N ILE A 55 -1.05 13.80 -6.68
CA ILE A 55 -1.45 12.48 -6.21
C ILE A 55 -2.14 12.56 -4.84
N ALA A 56 -3.16 11.73 -4.65
CA ALA A 56 -3.70 11.38 -3.34
C ALA A 56 -3.17 9.99 -2.95
N THR A 57 -2.51 9.87 -1.81
CA THR A 57 -1.88 8.63 -1.34
C THR A 57 -2.34 8.30 0.08
N GLY A 58 -2.33 7.03 0.44
CA GLY A 58 -2.93 6.55 1.67
C GLY A 58 -3.00 5.03 1.71
N ASP A 59 -3.46 4.49 2.83
CA ASP A 59 -3.87 3.10 2.88
C ASP A 59 -5.11 2.86 1.98
N ILE A 60 -5.41 1.59 1.72
CA ILE A 60 -6.50 1.22 0.82
C ILE A 60 -7.86 1.75 1.32
N VAL A 61 -8.05 1.84 2.64
CA VAL A 61 -9.31 2.30 3.24
C VAL A 61 -9.47 3.80 3.05
N GLY A 62 -8.47 4.61 3.38
CA GLY A 62 -8.47 6.05 3.20
C GLY A 62 -8.64 6.45 1.73
N LEU A 63 -7.93 5.77 0.82
CA LEU A 63 -8.09 6.01 -0.62
C LEU A 63 -9.49 5.62 -1.11
N SER A 64 -10.10 4.57 -0.57
CA SER A 64 -11.47 4.21 -0.93
C SER A 64 -12.47 5.31 -0.56
N VAL A 65 -12.24 6.04 0.54
CA VAL A 65 -13.06 7.21 0.91
C VAL A 65 -12.81 8.36 -0.08
N LEU A 66 -11.55 8.68 -0.37
CA LEU A 66 -11.19 9.77 -1.28
C LEU A 66 -11.69 9.57 -2.72
N CYS A 67 -11.83 8.33 -3.18
CA CYS A 67 -12.43 8.03 -4.48
C CYS A 67 -13.91 7.65 -4.43
N ASN A 68 -14.58 7.81 -3.27
CA ASN A 68 -15.99 7.42 -3.06
C ASN A 68 -16.30 5.97 -3.49
N HIS A 69 -15.35 5.06 -3.27
CA HIS A 69 -15.43 3.65 -3.66
C HIS A 69 -16.07 2.78 -2.56
N SER A 70 -16.66 1.65 -2.95
CA SER A 70 -17.30 0.65 -2.10
C SER A 70 -16.36 -0.11 -1.15
N GLY A 71 -15.08 0.27 -1.12
CA GLY A 71 -14.04 -0.39 -0.34
C GLY A 71 -13.43 -1.59 -1.05
N HIS A 72 -12.41 -2.18 -0.43
CA HIS A 72 -11.63 -3.28 -1.01
C HIS A 72 -12.27 -4.67 -0.86
N MET A 73 -13.35 -4.74 -0.07
CA MET A 73 -14.09 -5.97 0.20
C MET A 73 -15.35 -6.10 -0.66
N SER A 74 -15.67 -5.12 -1.51
CA SER A 74 -16.79 -5.19 -2.44
C SER A 74 -16.44 -6.06 -3.65
N LYS A 75 -17.49 -6.53 -4.37
CA LYS A 75 -17.35 -7.31 -5.60
C LYS A 75 -16.41 -6.62 -6.58
N PHE A 76 -16.60 -5.33 -6.84
CA PHE A 76 -15.61 -4.49 -7.52
C PHE A 76 -14.74 -3.83 -6.46
N GLY A 77 -13.74 -4.55 -5.94
CA GLY A 77 -12.90 -4.10 -4.82
C GLY A 77 -11.65 -3.31 -5.25
N CYS A 78 -11.34 -3.32 -6.54
CA CYS A 78 -10.23 -2.56 -7.10
C CYS A 78 -10.68 -1.17 -7.56
N ARG A 79 -10.02 -0.13 -7.05
CA ARG A 79 -10.24 1.25 -7.50
C ARG A 79 -9.52 1.57 -8.82
N ILE A 80 -8.65 0.68 -9.30
CA ILE A 80 -7.84 0.91 -10.50
C ILE A 80 -8.49 0.28 -11.73
N CYS A 81 -9.01 -0.95 -11.63
CA CYS A 81 -9.60 -1.68 -12.75
C CYS A 81 -10.99 -2.24 -12.38
N LEU A 82 -11.61 -2.93 -13.35
CA LEU A 82 -12.98 -3.44 -13.27
C LEU A 82 -13.09 -4.93 -12.93
N VAL A 83 -12.02 -5.56 -12.44
CA VAL A 83 -12.05 -6.98 -12.06
C VAL A 83 -13.12 -7.22 -10.98
N GLU A 84 -13.92 -8.26 -11.20
CA GLU A 84 -14.83 -8.79 -10.20
C GLU A 84 -14.09 -9.73 -9.25
N GLY A 85 -14.23 -9.46 -7.96
CA GLY A 85 -13.74 -10.31 -6.90
C GLY A 85 -14.66 -11.51 -6.66
N ILE A 86 -14.04 -12.61 -6.25
CA ILE A 86 -14.69 -13.88 -5.97
C ILE A 86 -14.81 -14.04 -4.45
N SER A 87 -15.96 -14.51 -3.97
CA SER A 87 -16.17 -14.87 -2.57
C SER A 87 -15.83 -16.34 -2.36
N ASN A 88 -15.15 -16.68 -1.26
CA ASN A 88 -14.90 -18.06 -0.86
C ASN A 88 -16.04 -18.64 0.02
N GLY A 89 -17.26 -18.09 -0.08
CA GLY A 89 -18.43 -18.51 0.69
C GLY A 89 -18.45 -18.05 2.16
N SER A 90 -17.38 -17.45 2.68
CA SER A 90 -17.27 -17.11 4.10
C SER A 90 -17.81 -15.73 4.50
N ASN A 91 -18.41 -14.95 3.59
CA ASN A 91 -18.81 -13.54 3.77
C ASN A 91 -17.69 -12.60 4.27
N ARG A 92 -16.44 -13.06 4.36
CA ARG A 92 -15.30 -12.35 4.98
C ARG A 92 -14.42 -11.60 3.98
N GLY A 93 -14.80 -11.49 2.70
CA GLY A 93 -14.08 -10.69 1.72
C GLY A 93 -14.17 -11.18 0.29
N MET A 94 -13.52 -10.43 -0.59
CA MET A 94 -13.40 -10.69 -2.01
C MET A 94 -11.93 -10.93 -2.38
N TYR A 95 -11.70 -11.85 -3.31
CA TYR A 95 -10.38 -12.28 -3.75
C TYR A 95 -10.27 -12.15 -5.28
N PHE A 96 -9.06 -11.91 -5.76
CA PHE A 96 -8.82 -11.43 -7.12
C PHE A 96 -7.71 -12.24 -7.76
N GLU A 97 -8.06 -13.37 -8.38
CA GLU A 97 -7.10 -14.25 -9.02
C GLU A 97 -6.43 -13.55 -10.23
N PRO A 98 -5.11 -13.73 -10.41
CA PRO A 98 -4.36 -13.14 -11.52
C PRO A 98 -4.52 -13.97 -12.81
N THR A 99 -5.76 -14.27 -13.21
CA THR A 99 -6.04 -14.93 -14.50
C THR A 99 -5.71 -13.98 -15.66
N ALA A 100 -5.43 -14.51 -16.85
CA ALA A 100 -5.16 -13.69 -18.03
C ALA A 100 -6.28 -12.67 -18.30
N THR A 101 -7.54 -13.08 -18.16
CA THR A 101 -8.71 -12.20 -18.26
C THR A 101 -8.65 -11.09 -17.22
N ASN A 102 -8.43 -11.42 -15.94
CA ASN A 102 -8.41 -10.43 -14.87
C ASN A 102 -7.25 -9.44 -15.00
N LEU A 103 -6.07 -9.91 -15.41
CA LEU A 103 -4.89 -9.06 -15.62
C LEU A 103 -5.05 -8.14 -16.84
N SER A 104 -5.85 -8.56 -17.84
CA SER A 104 -6.14 -7.74 -19.02
C SER A 104 -7.24 -6.69 -18.82
N MET A 105 -7.90 -6.67 -17.64
CA MET A 105 -9.00 -5.75 -17.41
C MET A 105 -8.56 -4.28 -17.52
N PRO A 106 -9.33 -3.44 -18.23
CA PRO A 106 -8.97 -2.04 -18.42
C PRO A 106 -8.99 -1.31 -17.08
N TRP A 107 -8.15 -0.28 -17.01
CA TRP A 107 -8.22 0.70 -15.93
C TRP A 107 -9.50 1.52 -16.06
N ARG A 108 -10.03 1.94 -14.91
CA ARG A 108 -11.20 2.82 -14.85
C ARG A 108 -10.91 4.14 -15.57
N SER A 109 -11.91 4.65 -16.29
CA SER A 109 -11.81 5.94 -16.97
C SER A 109 -11.84 7.09 -15.97
N HIS A 110 -11.33 8.26 -16.36
CA HIS A 110 -11.53 9.51 -15.61
C HIS A 110 -13.02 9.75 -15.37
N ASP A 111 -13.84 9.64 -16.43
CA ASP A 111 -15.27 9.91 -16.38
C ASP A 111 -15.99 9.10 -15.31
N SER A 112 -15.59 7.83 -15.08
CA SER A 112 -16.18 7.00 -14.03
C SER A 112 -16.04 7.60 -12.62
N PHE A 113 -14.96 8.36 -12.36
CA PHE A 113 -14.77 9.07 -11.09
C PHE A 113 -15.50 10.43 -11.06
N LEU A 114 -15.77 11.04 -12.22
CA LEU A 114 -16.53 12.30 -12.33
C LEU A 114 -18.04 12.08 -12.16
N THR A 115 -18.57 10.99 -12.71
CA THR A 115 -20.01 10.69 -12.66
C THR A 115 -20.36 9.68 -11.57
N GLY A 116 -19.38 8.91 -11.11
CA GLY A 116 -19.61 7.71 -10.30
C GLY A 116 -20.04 6.52 -11.16
N ASP A 117 -19.95 5.33 -10.57
CA ASP A 117 -20.36 4.07 -11.19
C ASP A 117 -20.78 3.10 -10.09
N ARG A 118 -22.04 3.21 -9.65
CA ARG A 118 -22.57 2.42 -8.53
C ARG A 118 -22.55 0.92 -8.82
N MET A 119 -22.73 0.54 -10.09
CA MET A 119 -22.72 -0.86 -10.50
C MET A 119 -21.33 -1.45 -10.37
N GLN A 120 -20.30 -0.65 -10.65
CA GLN A 120 -18.89 -1.08 -10.57
C GLN A 120 -18.17 -0.52 -9.34
N GLY A 121 -18.88 -0.19 -8.26
CA GLY A 121 -18.28 0.10 -6.95
C GLY A 121 -17.81 1.54 -6.70
N LEU A 122 -18.04 2.49 -7.61
CA LEU A 122 -17.87 3.93 -7.35
C LEU A 122 -19.22 4.52 -6.94
N LYS A 123 -19.45 4.72 -5.64
CA LYS A 123 -20.78 5.05 -5.09
C LYS A 123 -21.30 6.41 -5.56
N LYS A 124 -20.39 7.36 -5.73
CA LYS A 124 -20.62 8.78 -6.04
C LYS A 124 -19.41 9.34 -6.81
N PRO A 125 -19.56 10.47 -7.51
CA PRO A 125 -18.43 11.28 -7.98
C PRO A 125 -17.41 11.55 -6.88
N SER A 126 -16.12 11.55 -7.20
CA SER A 126 -15.08 12.05 -6.30
C SER A 126 -14.85 13.54 -6.56
N PRO A 127 -14.90 14.42 -5.54
CA PRO A 127 -14.53 15.82 -5.70
C PRO A 127 -13.10 16.04 -6.24
N LEU A 128 -12.20 15.07 -6.04
CA LEU A 128 -10.85 15.14 -6.63
C LEU A 128 -10.85 14.97 -8.15
N ALA A 129 -11.88 14.33 -8.72
CA ALA A 129 -11.98 14.12 -10.15
C ALA A 129 -12.23 15.41 -10.94
N GLU A 130 -12.74 16.45 -10.27
CA GLU A 130 -12.95 17.79 -10.83
C GLU A 130 -11.66 18.63 -10.90
N LEU A 131 -10.60 18.20 -10.20
CA LEU A 131 -9.36 18.98 -10.13
C LEU A 131 -8.58 18.93 -11.43
N THR A 132 -8.04 20.08 -11.84
CA THR A 132 -7.12 20.16 -12.97
C THR A 132 -5.85 19.36 -12.67
N GLY A 133 -5.63 18.30 -13.45
CA GLY A 133 -4.51 17.37 -13.26
C GLY A 133 -4.92 15.99 -12.73
N PHE A 134 -6.18 15.80 -12.35
CA PHE A 134 -6.72 14.47 -12.14
C PHE A 134 -6.71 13.69 -13.47
N VAL A 135 -6.20 12.47 -13.43
CA VAL A 135 -5.96 11.62 -14.61
C VAL A 135 -6.56 10.22 -14.42
N GLY A 136 -7.63 10.13 -13.64
CA GLY A 136 -8.28 8.86 -13.29
C GLY A 136 -7.52 8.12 -12.19
N PRO A 137 -7.38 6.78 -12.27
CA PRO A 137 -6.93 5.94 -11.17
C PRO A 137 -5.47 6.18 -10.76
N THR A 138 -4.62 6.71 -11.65
CA THR A 138 -3.25 7.15 -11.31
C THR A 138 -3.23 8.27 -10.29
N SER A 139 -4.28 9.06 -10.16
CA SER A 139 -4.33 10.11 -9.15
C SER A 139 -4.42 9.54 -7.73
N PHE A 140 -4.65 8.23 -7.57
CA PHE A 140 -4.72 7.53 -6.30
C PHE A 140 -3.55 6.55 -6.12
N GLY A 141 -2.47 7.02 -5.50
CA GLY A 141 -1.21 6.31 -5.36
C GLY A 141 -1.28 4.96 -4.67
N LEU A 142 -0.34 4.07 -4.99
CA LEU A 142 -0.12 2.81 -4.28
C LEU A 142 0.94 3.01 -3.21
N ASP A 143 0.49 3.24 -1.98
CA ASP A 143 1.40 3.41 -0.84
C ASP A 143 2.20 2.11 -0.59
N GLU A 144 3.52 2.18 -0.75
CA GLU A 144 4.41 1.03 -0.60
C GLU A 144 4.41 0.47 0.84
N MET A 145 4.20 1.29 1.85
CA MET A 145 4.40 0.95 3.24
C MET A 145 3.26 0.03 3.67
N HIS A 146 2.03 0.46 3.41
CA HIS A 146 0.85 -0.35 3.67
C HIS A 146 0.74 -1.52 2.70
N MET A 147 0.96 -1.31 1.39
CA MET A 147 0.75 -2.35 0.38
C MET A 147 1.87 -3.39 0.40
N LEU A 148 3.15 -2.99 0.28
CA LEU A 148 4.27 -3.92 0.26
C LEU A 148 4.64 -4.42 1.66
N GLY A 149 4.64 -3.54 2.67
CA GLY A 149 5.01 -3.92 4.04
C GLY A 149 3.92 -4.69 4.77
N LEU A 150 2.81 -4.03 5.10
CA LEU A 150 1.72 -4.63 5.89
C LEU A 150 0.84 -5.59 5.08
N GLY A 151 0.80 -5.43 3.76
CA GLY A 151 0.08 -6.30 2.84
C GLY A 151 0.92 -7.52 2.44
N ILE A 152 1.79 -7.32 1.45
CA ILE A 152 2.52 -8.39 0.76
C ILE A 152 3.55 -9.07 1.66
N SER A 153 4.44 -8.30 2.29
CA SER A 153 5.55 -8.87 3.08
C SER A 153 5.05 -9.59 4.33
N ARG A 154 4.07 -9.02 5.03
CA ARG A 154 3.41 -9.71 6.16
C ARG A 154 2.70 -10.99 5.72
N GLN A 155 2.05 -10.98 4.55
CA GLN A 155 1.42 -12.18 4.01
C GLN A 155 2.47 -13.25 3.67
N LEU A 156 3.60 -12.86 3.07
CA LEU A 156 4.70 -13.79 2.77
C LEU A 156 5.19 -14.49 4.03
N LEU A 157 5.49 -13.75 5.10
CA LEU A 157 5.91 -14.35 6.38
C LEU A 157 4.86 -15.33 6.91
N SER A 158 3.59 -15.01 6.75
CA SER A 158 2.51 -15.90 7.13
C SER A 158 2.43 -17.17 6.27
N LEU A 159 2.83 -17.14 5.00
CA LEU A 159 2.93 -18.33 4.14
C LEU A 159 4.10 -19.22 4.58
N LEU A 160 5.22 -18.59 4.99
CA LEU A 160 6.43 -19.29 5.45
C LEU A 160 6.23 -20.00 6.79
N ASP A 161 5.53 -19.37 7.73
CA ASP A 161 5.38 -19.86 9.11
C ASP A 161 4.13 -20.71 9.38
N GLY A 162 3.33 -20.97 8.34
CA GLY A 162 2.14 -21.82 8.41
C GLY A 162 0.85 -21.08 8.73
N GLY A 163 0.88 -19.75 8.91
CA GLY A 163 -0.32 -18.92 8.96
C GLY A 163 -0.48 -18.05 10.19
N LYS A 164 0.58 -17.80 10.97
CA LYS A 164 0.45 -17.05 12.24
C LYS A 164 0.01 -15.61 12.03
N GLY A 165 0.58 -14.95 11.03
CA GLY A 165 0.25 -13.56 10.71
C GLY A 165 -1.17 -13.37 10.17
N SER A 166 -1.67 -14.33 9.40
CA SER A 166 -2.98 -14.24 8.73
C SER A 166 -4.11 -14.95 9.47
N LYS A 167 -3.80 -15.76 10.50
CA LYS A 167 -4.72 -16.69 11.18
C LYS A 167 -5.41 -17.65 10.21
N LYS A 168 -4.69 -18.07 9.18
CA LYS A 168 -5.14 -19.07 8.19
C LYS A 168 -4.29 -20.34 8.33
N ASN A 169 -4.67 -21.39 7.63
CA ASN A 169 -3.83 -22.58 7.52
C ASN A 169 -3.07 -22.54 6.19
N HIS A 170 -1.74 -22.40 6.27
CA HIS A 170 -0.84 -22.44 5.10
C HIS A 170 0.11 -23.64 5.14
N THR A 171 -0.08 -24.60 6.05
CA THR A 171 0.88 -25.70 6.28
C THR A 171 0.98 -26.72 5.14
N ARG A 172 0.06 -26.66 4.17
CA ARG A 172 0.09 -27.49 2.95
C ARG A 172 0.80 -26.81 1.78
N GLY A 173 1.05 -25.50 1.86
CA GLY A 173 1.70 -24.74 0.79
C GLY A 173 3.19 -25.04 0.71
N ASP A 174 3.74 -25.02 -0.51
CA ASP A 174 5.15 -25.33 -0.76
C ASP A 174 6.12 -24.28 -0.19
N LEU A 175 5.61 -23.10 0.22
CA LEU A 175 6.38 -22.10 0.95
C LEU A 175 6.45 -22.38 2.46
N TYR A 176 5.63 -23.27 3.01
CA TYR A 176 5.70 -23.54 4.45
C TYR A 176 7.00 -24.25 4.79
N ILE A 177 7.90 -23.59 5.52
CA ILE A 177 9.22 -24.14 5.88
C ILE A 177 9.17 -25.01 7.14
N GLY A 178 8.04 -25.03 7.84
CA GLY A 178 7.92 -25.66 9.15
C GLY A 178 8.07 -24.65 10.29
N GLU A 179 7.16 -24.71 11.27
CA GLU A 179 7.12 -23.76 12.38
C GLU A 179 8.44 -23.70 13.18
N LYS A 180 9.08 -24.85 13.41
CA LYS A 180 10.35 -24.93 14.14
C LYS A 180 11.48 -24.22 13.38
N VAL A 181 11.59 -24.46 12.07
CA VAL A 181 12.61 -23.84 11.22
C VAL A 181 12.39 -22.33 11.13
N ALA A 182 11.14 -21.89 10.88
CA ALA A 182 10.80 -20.47 10.85
C ALA A 182 11.16 -19.76 12.17
N LYS A 183 10.85 -20.38 13.33
CA LYS A 183 11.23 -19.86 14.65
C LYS A 183 12.75 -19.70 14.80
N ILE A 184 13.52 -20.71 14.38
CA ILE A 184 15.00 -20.66 14.43
C ILE A 184 15.52 -19.51 13.57
N PHE A 185 15.05 -19.38 12.33
CA PHE A 185 15.52 -18.32 11.42
C PHE A 185 15.17 -16.92 11.92
N PHE A 186 13.99 -16.73 12.50
CA PHE A 186 13.64 -15.44 13.11
C PHE A 186 14.45 -15.14 14.38
N ALA A 187 14.83 -16.15 15.17
CA ALA A 187 15.73 -15.97 16.30
C ALA A 187 17.14 -15.58 15.84
N MET A 188 17.68 -16.25 14.80
CA MET A 188 18.96 -15.89 14.19
C MET A 188 18.97 -14.45 13.67
N MET A 189 17.87 -14.01 13.06
CA MET A 189 17.69 -12.62 12.64
C MET A 189 17.73 -11.66 13.86
N GLU A 190 17.02 -11.97 14.94
CA GLU A 190 17.03 -11.16 16.16
C GLU A 190 18.43 -11.07 16.79
N ASP A 191 19.15 -12.19 16.87
CA ASP A 191 20.52 -12.23 17.40
C ASP A 191 21.49 -11.37 16.58
N SER A 192 21.26 -11.28 15.26
CA SER A 192 22.08 -10.47 14.36
C SER A 192 21.95 -8.96 14.58
N ARG A 193 20.92 -8.48 15.29
CA ARG A 193 20.60 -7.04 15.47
C ARG A 193 21.78 -6.20 15.97
N SER A 194 22.62 -6.77 16.84
CA SER A 194 23.80 -6.10 17.38
C SER A 194 24.86 -5.76 16.33
N THR A 195 24.84 -6.47 15.21
CA THR A 195 25.79 -6.33 14.09
C THR A 195 25.20 -5.61 12.87
N ILE A 196 23.89 -5.36 12.87
CA ILE A 196 23.23 -4.73 11.73
C ILE A 196 23.56 -3.22 11.70
N PRO A 197 24.10 -2.70 10.58
CA PRO A 197 24.38 -1.28 10.43
C PRO A 197 23.15 -0.39 10.61
N ALA A 198 23.32 0.77 11.22
CA ALA A 198 22.24 1.75 11.44
C ALA A 198 21.64 2.34 10.14
N VAL A 199 22.25 2.08 8.97
CA VAL A 199 21.69 2.47 7.66
C VAL A 199 20.43 1.68 7.31
N PHE A 200 20.26 0.48 7.86
CA PHE A 200 19.01 -0.26 7.70
C PHE A 200 17.91 0.37 8.56
N LYS A 201 16.70 0.46 8.00
CA LYS A 201 15.56 1.12 8.66
C LYS A 201 14.76 0.15 9.53
N GLY A 202 14.82 -1.14 9.19
CA GLY A 202 14.26 -2.24 9.94
C GLY A 202 14.95 -2.45 11.29
N SER A 203 14.18 -2.91 12.27
CA SER A 203 14.64 -3.24 13.61
C SER A 203 15.16 -4.67 13.72
N PHE A 204 14.83 -5.52 12.74
CA PHE A 204 15.17 -6.95 12.68
C PHE A 204 14.80 -7.72 13.95
N ARG A 205 13.79 -7.25 14.67
CA ARG A 205 13.19 -7.98 15.79
C ARG A 205 12.36 -9.14 15.26
N GLN A 206 12.29 -10.23 16.03
CA GLN A 206 11.46 -11.35 15.68
C GLN A 206 10.00 -10.90 15.42
N PRO A 207 9.42 -11.25 14.26
CA PRO A 207 8.04 -10.93 13.95
C PRO A 207 7.10 -11.69 14.89
N TYR A 208 5.94 -11.08 15.18
CA TYR A 208 4.92 -11.66 16.08
C TYR A 208 5.41 -11.90 17.52
N SER A 209 6.48 -11.21 17.93
CA SER A 209 6.88 -11.10 19.34
C SER A 209 5.94 -10.18 20.11
N THR A 210 6.27 -9.89 21.38
CA THR A 210 5.53 -8.92 22.19
C THR A 210 5.57 -7.49 21.62
N PHE A 211 6.50 -7.22 20.69
CA PHE A 211 6.62 -5.94 20.02
C PHE A 211 5.91 -5.95 18.66
N THR A 212 5.24 -4.85 18.34
CA THR A 212 4.62 -4.65 17.03
C THR A 212 5.69 -4.60 15.92
N THR A 213 5.56 -5.47 14.92
CA THR A 213 6.37 -5.40 13.70
C THR A 213 5.86 -4.30 12.78
N ARG A 214 6.71 -3.33 12.44
CA ARG A 214 6.33 -2.19 11.59
C ARG A 214 6.41 -2.60 10.11
N ALA A 215 5.72 -1.85 9.26
CA ALA A 215 5.75 -2.04 7.81
C ALA A 215 7.18 -2.09 7.22
N VAL A 216 8.04 -1.16 7.66
CA VAL A 216 9.45 -1.11 7.24
C VAL A 216 10.25 -2.34 7.70
N ASP A 217 9.90 -2.90 8.85
CA ASP A 217 10.54 -4.12 9.35
C ASP A 217 10.17 -5.29 8.43
N TYR A 218 8.90 -5.43 8.05
CA TYR A 218 8.46 -6.45 7.09
C TYR A 218 9.17 -6.33 5.74
N ILE A 219 9.29 -5.11 5.20
CA ILE A 219 10.00 -4.87 3.92
C ILE A 219 11.46 -5.31 4.02
N ASP A 220 12.18 -4.92 5.08
CA ASP A 220 13.59 -5.26 5.23
C ASP A 220 13.80 -6.76 5.49
N ILE A 221 12.89 -7.42 6.22
CA ILE A 221 12.90 -8.89 6.37
C ILE A 221 12.81 -9.56 5.00
N VAL A 222 11.86 -9.17 4.16
CA VAL A 222 11.72 -9.77 2.82
C VAL A 222 12.96 -9.49 1.97
N ARG A 223 13.48 -8.27 1.98
CA ARG A 223 14.61 -7.90 1.12
C ARG A 223 15.92 -8.58 1.46
N TYR A 224 16.18 -8.83 2.75
CA TYR A 224 17.51 -9.21 3.21
C TYR A 224 17.52 -10.56 3.94
N ILE A 225 16.50 -10.87 4.73
CA ILE A 225 16.47 -12.08 5.56
C ILE A 225 15.92 -13.27 4.79
N ILE A 226 14.83 -13.08 4.03
CA ILE A 226 14.26 -14.15 3.21
C ILE A 226 15.27 -14.72 2.20
N PRO A 227 15.95 -13.93 1.35
CA PRO A 227 16.92 -14.49 0.40
C PRO A 227 18.15 -15.09 1.08
N SER A 228 18.55 -14.62 2.27
CA SER A 228 19.78 -15.07 2.93
C SER A 228 19.58 -16.31 3.81
N LEU A 229 18.43 -16.42 4.50
CA LEU A 229 18.16 -17.51 5.44
C LEU A 229 17.10 -18.49 4.93
N PHE A 230 16.01 -17.98 4.36
CA PHE A 230 14.87 -18.83 3.99
C PHE A 230 15.09 -19.53 2.66
N VAL A 231 15.47 -18.81 1.60
CA VAL A 231 15.64 -19.38 0.25
C VAL A 231 16.62 -20.56 0.23
N PRO A 232 17.81 -20.52 0.87
CA PRO A 232 18.74 -21.64 0.88
C PRO A 232 18.22 -22.90 1.60
N ALA A 233 17.17 -22.78 2.41
CA ALA A 233 16.58 -23.90 3.13
C ALA A 233 15.61 -24.73 2.29
N TYR A 234 15.24 -24.27 1.09
CA TYR A 234 14.34 -24.99 0.19
C TYR A 234 15.13 -25.87 -0.79
N SER A 235 14.61 -27.07 -1.04
CA SER A 235 15.01 -27.90 -2.18
C SER A 235 14.07 -27.74 -3.38
N ASN A 236 12.85 -27.20 -3.16
CA ASN A 236 11.88 -26.96 -4.21
C ASN A 236 12.25 -25.69 -5.00
N ARG A 237 12.73 -25.88 -6.22
CA ARG A 237 13.15 -24.78 -7.11
C ARG A 237 12.03 -23.79 -7.42
N SER A 238 10.81 -24.25 -7.61
CA SER A 238 9.66 -23.37 -7.89
C SER A 238 9.35 -22.45 -6.71
N ALA A 239 9.47 -22.96 -5.47
CA ALA A 239 9.34 -22.15 -4.27
C ALA A 239 10.48 -21.12 -4.15
N MET A 240 11.71 -21.52 -4.43
CA MET A 240 12.87 -20.62 -4.43
C MET A 240 12.70 -19.48 -5.45
N ASP A 241 12.33 -19.82 -6.68
CA ASP A 241 12.09 -18.85 -7.76
C ASP A 241 10.98 -17.88 -7.36
N ALA A 242 9.85 -18.37 -6.84
CA ALA A 242 8.75 -17.53 -6.37
C ALA A 242 9.17 -16.56 -5.25
N LEU A 243 9.95 -17.04 -4.27
CA LEU A 243 10.47 -16.19 -3.20
C LEU A 243 11.38 -15.10 -3.75
N LEU A 244 12.34 -15.47 -4.60
CA LEU A 244 13.28 -14.51 -5.20
C LEU A 244 12.58 -13.50 -6.11
N SER A 245 11.56 -13.92 -6.86
CA SER A 245 10.71 -13.01 -7.64
C SER A 245 10.01 -11.98 -6.76
N LEU A 246 9.44 -12.40 -5.63
CA LEU A 246 8.80 -11.46 -4.71
C LEU A 246 9.80 -10.49 -4.05
N VAL A 247 10.99 -10.98 -3.72
CA VAL A 247 12.11 -10.15 -3.27
C VAL A 247 12.47 -9.12 -4.34
N MET A 248 12.58 -9.54 -5.61
CA MET A 248 12.92 -8.66 -6.73
C MET A 248 11.87 -7.55 -6.92
N ILE A 249 10.58 -7.90 -6.92
CA ILE A 249 9.49 -6.93 -7.02
C ILE A 249 9.61 -5.85 -5.93
N ILE A 250 9.78 -6.27 -4.68
CA ILE A 250 9.89 -5.33 -3.55
C ILE A 250 11.17 -4.49 -3.66
N GLN A 251 12.30 -5.09 -4.02
CA GLN A 251 13.58 -4.38 -4.15
C GLN A 251 13.52 -3.32 -5.25
N ILE A 252 12.89 -3.59 -6.39
CA ILE A 252 12.72 -2.61 -7.47
C ILE A 252 11.77 -1.49 -7.01
N ALA A 253 10.63 -1.84 -6.40
CA ALA A 253 9.59 -0.89 -6.02
C ALA A 253 10.02 0.15 -4.98
N ILE A 254 11.11 -0.07 -4.27
CA ILE A 254 11.64 0.88 -3.28
C ILE A 254 12.82 1.72 -3.81
N GLN A 255 13.23 1.53 -5.07
CA GLN A 255 14.33 2.30 -5.65
C GLN A 255 13.89 3.75 -5.88
N PRO A 256 14.80 4.73 -5.74
CA PRO A 256 14.50 6.14 -6.02
C PRO A 256 14.37 6.46 -7.51
N VAL A 257 14.89 5.60 -8.38
CA VAL A 257 14.83 5.71 -9.83
C VAL A 257 14.62 4.29 -10.37
N ILE A 258 13.67 4.14 -11.28
CA ILE A 258 13.29 2.84 -11.85
C ILE A 258 13.29 2.99 -13.37
N SER A 259 14.15 2.24 -14.07
CA SER A 259 14.23 2.22 -15.53
C SER A 259 13.15 1.31 -16.14
N ASN A 260 12.95 1.40 -17.45
CA ASN A 260 12.05 0.47 -18.16
C ASN A 260 12.51 -0.98 -18.03
N ASP A 261 13.82 -1.26 -18.12
CA ASP A 261 14.35 -2.62 -17.95
C ASP A 261 14.04 -3.20 -16.56
N LEU A 262 14.04 -2.35 -15.51
CA LEU A 262 13.63 -2.76 -14.18
C LEU A 262 12.11 -2.97 -14.08
N LEU A 263 11.31 -2.21 -14.83
CA LEU A 263 9.86 -2.46 -14.91
C LEU A 263 9.56 -3.78 -15.61
N ASP A 264 10.29 -4.12 -16.66
CA ASP A 264 10.16 -5.40 -17.36
C ASP A 264 10.55 -6.56 -16.44
N GLN A 265 11.67 -6.44 -15.71
CA GLN A 265 12.08 -7.42 -14.70
C GLN A 265 11.06 -7.56 -13.56
N MET A 266 10.44 -6.45 -13.12
CA MET A 266 9.36 -6.49 -12.13
C MET A 266 8.16 -7.26 -12.69
N GLN A 267 7.78 -7.04 -13.95
CA GLN A 267 6.67 -7.72 -14.60
C GLN A 267 6.92 -9.22 -14.74
N ASP A 268 8.13 -9.63 -15.14
CA ASP A 268 8.51 -11.04 -15.21
C ASP A 268 8.45 -11.70 -13.84
N SER A 269 8.96 -11.03 -12.81
CA SER A 269 8.89 -11.50 -11.43
C SER A 269 7.44 -11.62 -10.93
N LEU A 270 6.55 -10.70 -11.33
CA LEU A 270 5.12 -10.80 -11.02
C LEU A 270 4.49 -12.03 -11.67
N ASN A 271 4.84 -12.31 -12.92
CA ASN A 271 4.35 -13.49 -13.62
C ASN A 271 4.77 -14.77 -12.89
N THR A 272 6.04 -14.91 -12.51
CA THR A 272 6.54 -16.06 -11.74
C THR A 272 5.82 -16.20 -10.40
N TRP A 273 5.67 -15.11 -9.64
CA TRP A 273 4.99 -15.12 -8.34
C TRP A 273 3.51 -15.51 -8.47
N ASN A 274 2.79 -14.92 -9.43
CA ASN A 274 1.38 -15.21 -9.69
C ASN A 274 1.17 -16.65 -10.13
N SER A 275 1.97 -17.15 -11.07
CA SER A 275 1.91 -18.53 -11.55
C SER A 275 2.12 -19.51 -10.39
N PHE A 276 3.14 -19.27 -9.55
CA PHE A 276 3.37 -20.09 -8.37
C PHE A 276 2.14 -20.13 -7.45
N LEU A 277 1.56 -18.99 -7.07
CA LEU A 277 0.39 -18.97 -6.20
C LEU A 277 -0.83 -19.64 -6.84
N MET A 278 -1.03 -19.47 -8.15
CA MET A 278 -2.10 -20.15 -8.89
C MET A 278 -1.91 -21.67 -8.86
N ASP A 279 -0.69 -22.17 -9.07
CA ASP A 279 -0.39 -23.60 -9.02
C ASP A 279 -0.62 -24.18 -7.62
N GLN A 280 -0.27 -23.44 -6.56
CA GLN A 280 -0.57 -23.84 -5.19
C GLN A 280 -2.08 -23.93 -4.91
N CYS A 281 -2.88 -23.02 -5.48
CA CYS A 281 -4.35 -23.05 -5.36
C CYS A 281 -4.96 -24.20 -6.18
N ASN A 282 -4.52 -24.38 -7.43
CA ASN A 282 -4.97 -25.46 -8.31
C ASN A 282 -4.64 -26.85 -7.74
N GLY A 283 -3.50 -26.98 -7.06
CA GLY A 283 -3.12 -28.19 -6.33
C GLY A 283 -3.75 -28.34 -4.94
N GLU A 284 -4.74 -27.49 -4.58
CA GLU A 284 -5.43 -27.47 -3.29
C GLU A 284 -4.50 -27.35 -2.06
N LYS A 285 -3.28 -26.84 -2.26
CA LYS A 285 -2.30 -26.58 -1.21
C LYS A 285 -2.57 -25.26 -0.50
N LEU A 286 -3.06 -24.27 -1.25
CA LEU A 286 -3.52 -22.99 -0.74
C LEU A 286 -4.98 -22.75 -1.13
N SER A 287 -5.65 -21.92 -0.35
CA SER A 287 -6.98 -21.41 -0.69
C SER A 287 -6.86 -20.15 -1.52
N ILE A 288 -7.83 -19.92 -2.42
CA ILE A 288 -8.02 -18.68 -3.19
C ILE A 288 -7.95 -17.40 -2.34
N ASN A 289 -8.20 -17.52 -1.03
CA ASN A 289 -8.07 -16.41 -0.10
C ASN A 289 -6.65 -15.83 0.03
N VAL A 290 -5.64 -16.43 -0.61
CA VAL A 290 -4.30 -15.87 -0.77
C VAL A 290 -4.31 -14.64 -1.68
N PHE A 291 -5.22 -14.57 -2.66
CA PHE A 291 -5.35 -13.46 -3.60
C PHE A 291 -6.14 -12.27 -3.01
N VAL A 292 -5.67 -11.78 -1.87
CA VAL A 292 -6.20 -10.60 -1.19
C VAL A 292 -6.05 -9.33 -2.05
N PRO A 293 -6.78 -8.23 -1.77
CA PRO A 293 -6.66 -6.99 -2.54
C PRO A 293 -5.23 -6.49 -2.73
N ASN A 294 -4.35 -6.63 -1.74
CA ASN A 294 -2.94 -6.25 -1.90
C ASN A 294 -2.22 -7.03 -3.00
N GLN A 295 -2.47 -8.33 -3.15
CA GLN A 295 -1.92 -9.13 -4.26
C GLN A 295 -2.43 -8.63 -5.60
N HIS A 296 -3.70 -8.23 -5.68
CA HIS A 296 -4.23 -7.63 -6.90
C HIS A 296 -3.62 -6.25 -7.19
N TYR A 297 -3.48 -5.38 -6.18
CA TYR A 297 -2.82 -4.09 -6.35
C TYR A 297 -1.35 -4.20 -6.76
N LEU A 298 -0.66 -5.26 -6.33
CA LEU A 298 0.70 -5.56 -6.73
C LEU A 298 0.84 -5.71 -8.26
N ASN A 299 -0.20 -6.25 -8.93
CA ASN A 299 -0.24 -6.40 -10.39
C ASN A 299 -0.40 -5.06 -11.14
N HIS A 300 -0.91 -4.02 -10.47
CA HIS A 300 -0.99 -2.67 -11.06
C HIS A 300 0.30 -1.87 -10.88
N LEU A 301 1.23 -2.37 -10.06
CA LEU A 301 2.41 -1.62 -9.63
C LEU A 301 3.32 -1.20 -10.79
N PRO A 302 3.69 -2.07 -11.77
CA PRO A 302 4.59 -1.67 -12.85
C PRO A 302 4.02 -0.49 -13.67
N LEU A 303 2.74 -0.57 -14.04
CA LEU A 303 2.08 0.47 -14.82
C LEU A 303 1.87 1.75 -13.99
N MET A 304 1.61 1.62 -12.69
CA MET A 304 1.53 2.77 -11.77
C MET A 304 2.88 3.49 -11.69
N ILE A 305 3.98 2.75 -11.55
CA ILE A 305 5.34 3.31 -11.50
C ILE A 305 5.69 3.98 -12.83
N LYS A 306 5.35 3.35 -13.96
CA LYS A 306 5.57 3.93 -15.29
C LYS A 306 4.88 5.30 -15.46
N LYS A 307 3.72 5.50 -14.83
CA LYS A 307 2.91 6.72 -14.96
C LYS A 307 3.25 7.78 -13.91
N LEU A 308 3.58 7.40 -12.68
CA LEU A 308 3.78 8.33 -11.55
C LEU A 308 5.22 8.48 -11.10
N GLY A 309 6.08 7.56 -11.51
CA GLY A 309 7.40 7.38 -10.95
C GLY A 309 7.41 6.49 -9.69
N PRO A 310 8.55 6.42 -8.99
CA PRO A 310 8.76 5.44 -7.93
C PRO A 310 7.84 5.64 -6.71
N PRO A 311 7.30 4.56 -6.11
CA PRO A 311 6.38 4.62 -4.97
C PRO A 311 6.93 5.35 -3.75
N ILE A 312 8.24 5.32 -3.55
CA ILE A 312 8.88 6.02 -2.43
C ILE A 312 8.69 7.55 -2.50
N GLY A 313 8.46 8.11 -3.70
CA GLY A 313 8.23 9.54 -3.90
C GLY A 313 6.88 10.02 -3.37
N PHE A 314 5.91 9.11 -3.21
CA PHE A 314 4.57 9.40 -2.70
C PHE A 314 4.17 8.47 -1.54
N SER A 315 5.18 8.00 -0.79
CA SER A 315 4.99 7.17 0.40
C SER A 315 4.39 7.95 1.57
N THR A 316 3.53 7.28 2.34
CA THR A 316 2.92 7.80 3.57
C THR A 316 3.84 7.72 4.80
N ARG A 317 5.06 7.18 4.68
CA ARG A 317 6.00 7.02 5.82
C ARG A 317 6.23 8.32 6.61
N CYS A 318 6.39 9.44 5.93
CA CYS A 318 6.63 10.74 6.58
C CYS A 318 5.37 11.23 7.32
N LEU A 319 4.20 11.02 6.71
CA LEU A 319 2.91 11.35 7.32
C LEU A 319 2.70 10.51 8.59
N GLU A 320 2.90 9.20 8.53
CA GLU A 320 2.74 8.30 9.68
C GLU A 320 3.71 8.60 10.82
N ARG A 321 4.95 9.01 10.51
CA ARG A 321 5.88 9.48 11.54
C ARG A 321 5.38 10.75 12.21
N THR A 322 4.84 11.69 11.43
CA THR A 322 4.26 12.93 11.96
C THR A 322 3.05 12.63 12.84
N ILE A 323 2.15 11.72 12.40
CA ILE A 323 1.03 11.21 13.20
C ILE A 323 1.54 10.56 14.50
N GLY A 324 2.63 9.80 14.45
CA GLY A 324 3.27 9.23 15.64
C GLY A 324 3.74 10.29 16.65
N VAL A 325 4.32 11.39 16.17
CA VAL A 325 4.70 12.54 17.02
C VAL A 325 3.47 13.15 17.67
N TYR A 326 2.41 13.41 16.90
CA TYR A 326 1.15 13.92 17.45
C TYR A 326 0.60 12.98 18.53
N LYS A 327 0.48 11.68 18.25
CA LYS A 327 -0.02 10.67 19.21
C LYS A 327 0.80 10.62 20.50
N SER A 328 2.11 10.84 20.43
CA SER A 328 2.98 10.84 21.62
C SER A 328 2.81 12.08 22.51
N ARG A 329 2.38 13.19 21.92
CA ARG A 329 2.19 14.48 22.61
C ARG A 329 0.77 14.67 23.13
N LEU A 330 -0.21 14.02 22.52
CA LEU A 330 -1.59 14.00 22.98
C LEU A 330 -1.71 13.26 24.33
N ARG A 331 -2.20 13.97 25.35
CA ARG A 331 -2.42 13.43 26.71
C ARG A 331 -3.92 13.29 27.03
N SER A 332 -4.78 14.04 26.35
CA SER A 332 -6.23 14.06 26.52
C SER A 332 -6.90 12.87 25.83
N LYS A 333 -7.68 12.13 26.62
CA LYS A 333 -8.56 11.06 26.12
C LYS A 333 -10.00 11.55 25.85
N ARG A 334 -10.34 12.79 26.25
CA ARG A 334 -11.69 13.35 26.12
C ARG A 334 -11.87 14.17 24.84
N ASP A 335 -10.92 15.06 24.55
CA ASP A 335 -10.98 15.96 23.38
C ASP A 335 -9.64 16.00 22.62
N PRO A 336 -9.24 14.87 21.99
CA PRO A 336 -7.93 14.76 21.33
C PRO A 336 -7.78 15.74 20.16
N GLY A 337 -8.87 16.21 19.54
CA GLY A 337 -8.83 17.17 18.43
C GLY A 337 -8.42 18.59 18.84
N VAL A 338 -8.92 19.07 19.99
CA VAL A 338 -8.57 20.40 20.52
C VAL A 338 -7.10 20.42 20.96
N GLU A 339 -6.67 19.38 21.65
CA GLU A 339 -5.28 19.26 22.09
C GLU A 339 -4.31 19.11 20.92
N ALA A 340 -4.68 18.36 19.88
CA ALA A 340 -3.86 18.24 18.67
C ALA A 340 -3.71 19.61 17.97
N GLY A 341 -4.75 20.46 17.99
CA GLY A 341 -4.66 21.83 17.51
C GLY A 341 -3.57 22.63 18.22
N ASN A 342 -3.51 22.53 19.55
CA ASN A 342 -2.48 23.19 20.35
C ASN A 342 -1.08 22.62 20.05
N VAL A 343 -0.95 21.29 19.98
CA VAL A 343 0.33 20.62 19.69
C VAL A 343 0.88 20.98 18.31
N MET A 344 0.01 21.20 17.31
CA MET A 344 0.43 21.61 15.96
C MET A 344 0.98 23.03 15.90
N VAL A 345 0.48 23.94 16.74
CA VAL A 345 0.97 25.34 16.79
C VAL A 345 2.36 25.41 17.44
N GLU A 346 2.70 24.44 18.29
CA GLU A 346 3.99 24.35 19.00
C GLU A 346 5.09 23.62 18.20
N LEU A 347 4.79 23.11 17.00
CA LEU A 347 5.71 22.39 16.11
C LEU A 347 6.09 23.24 14.90
#